data_AF-A0A0W1DIH6-F1
#
_entry.id   AF-A0A0W1DIH6-F1
#
_cell.length_a   1.000
_cell.length_b   1.000
_cell.length_c   1.000
_cell.angle_alpha   90.00
_cell.angle_beta   90.00
_cell.angle_gamma   90.00
#
_symmetry.space_group_name_H-M   'P 1'
#
loop_
_entity.id
_entity.type
_entity.pdbx_description
1 polymer ?
#
loop_
_entity_poly.entity_id
_entity_poly.type
_entity_poly.pdbx_seq_one_letter_code
_entity_poly.pdbx_strand_id
1 'polypeptide(L)'
;MTNDHRIAAELRQLFGVEAGVRLSAAAIAGALHARTVYANRVSAREAAFDLMWNYEARGLVDDCPGPRGGAGWSLSARGAALIARSTVAPDPVR
;
A
#
# COMPACT_ATOMS: atom_id res chain seq x y z
N MET A 1 -13.00 -12.11 6.38
CA MET A 1 -12.35 -11.13 5.48
C MET A 1 -11.49 -11.87 4.49
N THR A 2 -11.71 -11.70 3.18
CA THR A 2 -10.82 -12.26 2.16
C THR A 2 -9.47 -11.53 2.19
N ASN A 3 -8.40 -12.19 1.73
CA ASN A 3 -7.06 -11.58 1.68
C ASN A 3 -7.08 -10.23 0.94
N ASP A 4 -7.84 -10.16 -0.15
CA ASP A 4 -8.04 -8.96 -0.96
C ASP A 4 -8.65 -7.78 -0.18
N HIS A 5 -9.56 -8.00 0.78
CA HIS A 5 -10.09 -6.91 1.61
C HIS A 5 -9.03 -6.32 2.53
N ARG A 6 -8.15 -7.16 3.10
CA ARG A 6 -7.03 -6.69 3.93
C ARG A 6 -6.04 -5.89 3.11
N ILE A 7 -5.69 -6.38 1.92
CA ILE A 7 -4.78 -5.71 0.99
C ILE A 7 -5.37 -4.38 0.50
N ALA A 8 -6.66 -4.36 0.16
CA ALA A 8 -7.35 -3.13 -0.21
C ALA A 8 -7.34 -2.07 0.90
N ALA A 9 -7.61 -2.48 2.15
CA ALA A 9 -7.55 -1.60 3.30
C ALA A 9 -6.14 -1.03 3.52
N GLU A 10 -5.10 -1.87 3.36
CA GLU A 10 -3.71 -1.43 3.49
C GLU A 10 -3.26 -0.49 2.36
N LEU A 11 -3.59 -0.80 1.10
CA LEU A 11 -3.34 0.08 -0.03
C LEU A 11 -4.03 1.44 0.16
N ARG A 12 -5.28 1.44 0.65
CA ARG A 12 -6.02 2.66 0.96
C ARG A 12 -5.37 3.47 2.07
N GLN A 13 -4.90 2.82 3.12
CA GLN A 13 -4.21 3.49 4.22
C GLN A 13 -2.88 4.13 3.79
N LEU A 14 -2.15 3.46 2.88
CA LEU A 14 -0.88 3.96 2.37
C LEU A 14 -1.11 5.06 1.33
N PHE A 15 -1.81 4.76 0.25
CA PHE A 15 -1.88 5.60 -0.96
C PHE A 15 -3.17 6.42 -1.11
N GLY A 16 -4.16 6.21 -0.24
CA GLY A 16 -5.51 6.76 -0.46
C GLY A 16 -6.26 5.99 -1.55
N VAL A 17 -7.18 6.66 -2.26
CA VAL A 17 -8.06 6.02 -3.25
C VAL A 17 -7.71 6.34 -4.70
N GLU A 18 -6.90 7.37 -4.93
CA GLU A 18 -6.59 7.87 -6.26
C GLU A 18 -5.36 7.17 -6.86
N ALA A 19 -5.49 6.66 -8.09
CA ALA A 19 -4.36 6.12 -8.83
C ALA A 19 -3.32 7.22 -9.13
N GLY A 20 -2.05 6.83 -9.22
CA GLY A 20 -0.95 7.76 -9.47
C GLY A 20 -0.45 8.50 -8.22
N VAL A 21 -1.09 8.33 -7.05
CA VAL A 21 -0.52 8.79 -5.78
C VAL A 21 0.83 8.09 -5.58
N ARG A 22 1.88 8.91 -5.40
CA ARG A 22 3.27 8.48 -5.30
C ARG A 22 3.76 8.59 -3.87
N LEU A 23 4.44 7.54 -3.39
CA LEU A 23 5.10 7.52 -2.10
C LEU A 23 6.55 7.07 -2.22
N SER A 24 7.41 7.65 -1.38
CA SER A 24 8.78 7.14 -1.23
C SER A 24 8.80 5.91 -0.33
N ALA A 25 9.80 5.05 -0.51
CA ALA A 25 10.05 3.92 0.38
C ALA A 25 10.18 4.34 1.86
N ALA A 26 10.74 5.53 2.11
CA ALA A 26 10.86 6.08 3.46
C ALA A 26 9.50 6.46 4.07
N ALA A 27 8.58 7.01 3.28
CA ALA A 27 7.24 7.33 3.74
C ALA A 27 6.44 6.05 4.06
N ILE A 28 6.54 5.04 3.20
CA ILE A 28 5.89 3.74 3.40
C ILE A 28 6.45 3.06 4.64
N ALA A 29 7.77 3.01 4.80
CA ALA A 29 8.42 2.46 5.99
C ALA A 29 8.01 3.21 7.27
N GLY A 30 7.89 4.54 7.20
CA GLY A 30 7.40 5.35 8.32
C GLY A 30 5.96 5.01 8.71
N ALA A 31 5.07 4.83 7.72
CA ALA A 31 3.68 4.42 7.95
C ALA A 31 3.59 3.00 8.55
N LEU A 32 4.44 2.07 8.09
CA LEU A 32 4.50 0.72 8.67
C LEU A 32 5.06 0.72 10.09
N HIS A 33 6.13 1.49 10.34
CA HIS A 33 6.72 1.65 11.67
C HIS A 33 5.70 2.23 12.67
N ALA A 34 4.92 3.23 12.27
CA ALA A 34 3.91 3.83 13.14
C ALA A 34 2.79 2.85 13.58
N ARG A 35 2.63 1.71 12.89
CA ARG A 35 1.62 0.68 13.20
C ARG A 35 2.07 -0.29 14.27
N THR A 36 3.34 -0.26 14.70
CA THR A 36 3.87 -1.18 15.71
C THR A 36 4.96 -0.54 16.57
N VAL A 37 4.88 -0.75 17.88
CA VAL A 37 5.91 -0.32 18.84
C VAL A 37 7.15 -1.22 18.85
N TYR A 38 7.10 -2.37 18.17
CA TYR A 38 8.12 -3.41 18.23
C TYR A 38 9.09 -3.43 17.04
N ALA A 39 8.74 -2.82 15.90
CA ALA A 39 9.62 -2.79 14.74
C ALA A 39 10.57 -1.60 14.84
N ASN A 40 11.89 -1.81 14.65
CA ASN A 40 12.84 -0.70 14.51
C ASN A 40 12.79 -0.12 13.07
N ARG A 41 13.44 1.04 12.85
CA ARG A 41 13.42 1.73 11.54
C ARG A 41 14.03 0.90 10.40
N VAL A 42 15.03 0.06 10.68
CA VAL A 42 15.69 -0.77 9.66
C VAL A 42 14.75 -1.88 9.21
N SER A 43 14.17 -2.62 10.17
CA SER A 43 13.21 -3.68 9.91
C SER A 43 11.94 -3.14 9.21
N ALA A 44 11.49 -1.93 9.56
CA ALA A 44 10.36 -1.30 8.88
C ALA A 44 10.66 -0.91 7.43
N ARG A 45 11.93 -0.57 7.12
CA ARG A 45 12.36 -0.29 5.75
C ARG A 45 12.38 -1.58 4.93
N GLU A 46 13.01 -2.64 5.42
CA GLU A 46 13.03 -3.93 4.73
C GLU A 46 11.61 -4.46 4.49
N ALA A 47 10.76 -4.42 5.53
CA ALA A 47 9.35 -4.80 5.40
C ALA A 47 8.59 -3.95 4.37
N ALA A 48 8.93 -2.66 4.21
CA ALA A 48 8.33 -1.83 3.17
C ALA A 48 8.71 -2.30 1.76
N PHE A 49 9.97 -2.67 1.53
CA PHE A 49 10.41 -3.21 0.24
C PHE A 49 9.74 -4.56 -0.05
N ASP A 50 9.77 -5.51 0.90
CA ASP A 50 9.13 -6.82 0.73
C ASP A 50 7.64 -6.70 0.42
N LEU A 51 6.95 -5.81 1.14
CA LEU A 51 5.52 -5.55 0.94
C LEU A 51 5.25 -4.94 -0.44
N MET A 52 6.01 -3.92 -0.83
CA MET A 52 5.77 -3.24 -2.10
C MET A 52 6.15 -4.10 -3.30
N TRP A 53 7.21 -4.91 -3.23
CA TRP A 53 7.51 -5.90 -4.26
C TRP A 53 6.42 -6.95 -4.41
N ASN A 54 5.80 -7.40 -3.30
CA ASN A 54 4.64 -8.28 -3.38
C ASN A 54 3.47 -7.63 -4.13
N TYR A 55 3.18 -6.36 -3.83
CA TYR A 55 2.09 -5.62 -4.46
C TYR A 55 2.38 -5.29 -5.93
N GLU A 56 3.64 -5.00 -6.26
CA GLU A 56 4.12 -4.77 -7.62
C GLU A 56 4.00 -6.05 -8.46
N ALA A 57 4.45 -7.20 -7.94
CA ALA A 57 4.29 -8.50 -8.60
C ALA A 57 2.81 -8.87 -8.86
N ARG A 58 1.89 -8.28 -8.09
CA ARG A 58 0.43 -8.44 -8.26
C ARG A 58 -0.21 -7.34 -9.11
N GLY A 59 0.59 -6.39 -9.60
CA GLY A 59 0.19 -5.24 -10.40
C GLY A 59 -0.66 -4.21 -9.65
N LEU A 60 -0.56 -4.14 -8.31
CA LEU A 60 -1.35 -3.24 -7.48
C LEU A 60 -0.68 -1.88 -7.26
N VAL A 61 0.64 -1.85 -7.43
CA VAL A 61 1.47 -0.64 -7.43
C VAL A 61 2.47 -0.74 -8.58
N ASP A 62 2.98 0.39 -9.02
CA ASP A 62 4.00 0.48 -10.07
C ASP A 62 5.30 1.05 -9.46
N ASP A 63 6.45 0.44 -9.78
CA ASP A 63 7.77 0.98 -9.42
C ASP A 63 7.94 2.37 -10.03
N CYS A 64 8.33 3.30 -9.17
CA CYS A 64 8.25 4.69 -9.50
C CYS A 64 9.15 5.52 -8.57
N PRO A 65 10.10 6.31 -9.10
CA PRO A 65 10.91 7.18 -8.26
C PRO A 65 10.04 8.07 -7.37
N GLY A 66 10.35 8.06 -6.08
CA GLY A 66 9.72 8.94 -5.10
C GLY A 66 10.02 10.41 -5.39
N PRO A 67 9.35 11.37 -4.70
CA PRO A 67 9.41 12.80 -5.03
C PRO A 67 10.81 13.43 -5.08
N ARG A 68 11.82 12.79 -4.46
CA ARG A 68 13.23 13.23 -4.45
C ARG A 68 14.16 12.33 -5.26
N GLY A 69 13.63 11.50 -6.16
CA GLY A 69 14.40 10.60 -7.02
C GLY A 69 14.89 9.30 -6.36
N GLY A 70 14.54 9.05 -5.09
CA GLY A 70 14.84 7.78 -4.41
C GLY A 70 13.78 6.71 -4.68
N ALA A 71 13.99 5.48 -4.18
CA ALA A 71 13.03 4.38 -4.30
C ALA A 71 11.61 4.76 -3.83
N GLY A 72 10.59 4.30 -4.55
CA GLY A 72 9.19 4.59 -4.28
C GLY A 72 8.27 3.78 -5.17
N TRP A 73 6.97 3.94 -4.93
CA TRP A 73 5.92 3.30 -5.71
C TRP A 73 4.76 4.27 -5.91
N SER A 74 3.98 3.99 -6.94
CA SER A 74 2.71 4.68 -7.17
C SER A 74 1.55 3.69 -7.17
N LEU A 75 0.38 4.12 -6.69
CA LEU A 75 -0.82 3.29 -6.74
C LEU A 75 -1.24 3.07 -8.20
N SER A 76 -1.33 1.81 -8.62
CA SER A 76 -1.74 1.49 -9.99
C SER A 76 -3.26 1.63 -10.16
N ALA A 77 -3.73 1.71 -11.40
CA ALA A 77 -5.16 1.68 -11.70
C ALA A 77 -5.85 0.40 -11.17
N ARG A 78 -5.15 -0.73 -11.22
CA ARG A 78 -5.65 -2.01 -10.69
C ARG A 78 -5.74 -1.99 -9.17
N GLY A 79 -4.76 -1.39 -8.49
CA GLY A 79 -4.79 -1.16 -7.04
C GLY A 79 -5.98 -0.29 -6.62
N ALA A 80 -6.19 0.84 -7.29
CA ALA A 80 -7.34 1.71 -7.04
C ALA A 80 -8.69 1.00 -7.27
N ALA A 81 -8.80 0.20 -8.34
CA ALA A 81 -9.99 -0.60 -8.60
C ALA A 81 -10.22 -1.68 -7.52
N LEU A 82 -9.16 -2.27 -6.96
CA LEU A 82 -9.27 -3.20 -5.84
C LEU A 82 -9.85 -2.50 -4.59
N ILE A 83 -9.34 -1.30 -4.26
CA ILE A 83 -9.87 -0.48 -3.16
C ILE A 83 -11.36 -0.20 -3.36
N ALA A 84 -11.75 0.27 -4.55
CA ALA A 84 -13.14 0.58 -4.85
C ALA A 84 -14.08 -0.64 -4.70
N ARG A 85 -13.66 -1.81 -5.18
CA ARG A 85 -14.45 -3.06 -5.04
C ARG A 85 -14.62 -3.48 -3.59
N SER A 86 -13.59 -3.31 -2.76
CA SER A 86 -13.66 -3.66 -1.32
C SER A 86 -14.46 -2.67 -0.48
N THR A 87 -14.72 -1.46 -0.97
CA THR A 87 -15.60 -0.48 -0.29
C THR A 87 -17.08 -0.63 -0.63
N VAL A 88 -17.40 -1.33 -1.73
CA VAL A 88 -18.77 -1.50 -2.24
C VAL A 88 -19.42 -2.79 -1.73
N ALA A 89 -18.71 -3.63 -0.95
CA ALA A 89 -19.33 -4.80 -0.32
C ALA A 89 -20.51 -4.33 0.54
N PRO A 90 -21.77 -4.68 0.19
CA PRO A 90 -22.92 -4.29 0.98
C PRO A 90 -22.82 -4.97 2.35
N ASP A 91 -23.17 -4.22 3.40
CA ASP A 91 -23.49 -4.80 4.71
C ASP A 91 -24.48 -5.96 4.47
N PRO A 92 -24.24 -7.17 4.99
CA PRO A 92 -25.26 -8.20 4.96
C PRO A 92 -26.43 -7.67 5.78
N VAL A 93 -27.49 -7.28 5.07
CA VAL A 93 -28.78 -6.81 5.58
C VAL A 93 -29.18 -7.69 6.77
N ARG A 94 -29.42 -7.04 7.92
CA ARG A 94 -30.03 -7.66 9.09
C ARG A 94 -31.47 -7.20 9.22
#